data_AF-A0A227J751-F1
#
_entry.id   AF-A0A227J751-F1
#
_cell.length_a   1.000
_cell.length_b   1.000
_cell.length_c   1.000
_cell.angle_alpha   90.00
_cell.angle_beta   90.00
_cell.angle_gamma   90.00
#
_symmetry.space_group_name_H-M   'P 1'
#
loop_
_entity.id
_entity.type
_entity.pdbx_description
1 polymer ?
#
loop_
_entity_poly.entity_id
_entity_poly.type
_entity_poly.pdbx_seq_one_letter_code
_entity_poly.pdbx_strand_id
1 'polypeptide(L)' 'NNGLTAVTDYKGKIVEQVPQFETAVLRAELTPTDGTTPYRTFGTWPLYFWVALSLMLAWWLPRKKD' A
#
# COMPACT_ATOMS: atom_id res chain seq x y z
N ASN A 1 0.69 -1.90 24.54
CA ASN A 1 0.01 -1.71 23.23
C ASN A 1 -0.71 -0.35 23.21
N ASN A 2 -0.07 0.74 23.65
CA ASN A 2 -0.73 2.03 23.92
C ASN A 2 -0.71 3.00 22.72
N GLY A 3 -0.48 2.50 21.51
CA GLY A 3 -0.46 3.29 20.27
C GLY A 3 -1.85 3.51 19.69
N LEU A 4 -1.92 3.74 18.37
CA LEU A 4 -3.18 3.92 17.64
C LEU A 4 -3.92 2.58 17.51
N THR A 5 -5.14 2.52 18.05
CA THR A 5 -6.11 1.46 17.77
C THR A 5 -7.26 2.06 16.98
N ALA A 6 -7.40 1.65 15.72
CA ALA A 6 -8.37 2.22 14.78
C ALA A 6 -8.89 1.15 13.80
N VAL A 7 -10.07 1.38 13.25
CA VAL A 7 -10.65 0.63 12.14
C VAL A 7 -10.55 1.48 10.88
N THR A 8 -10.12 0.87 9.77
CA THR A 8 -10.05 1.52 8.45
C THR A 8 -10.97 0.83 7.44
N ASP A 9 -11.54 1.60 6.51
CA ASP A 9 -12.21 1.04 5.35
C ASP A 9 -11.23 0.44 4.32
N TYR A 10 -11.76 -0.17 3.27
CA TYR A 10 -10.98 -0.80 2.19
C TYR A 10 -10.15 0.18 1.34
N LYS A 11 -10.38 1.50 1.50
CA LYS A 11 -9.60 2.56 0.85
C LYS A 11 -8.54 3.13 1.79
N GLY A 12 -8.42 2.61 3.02
CA GLY A 12 -7.46 3.06 4.02
C GLY A 12 -7.90 4.30 4.80
N LYS A 13 -9.17 4.69 4.74
CA LYS A 13 -9.70 5.79 5.57
C LYS A 13 -10.04 5.28 6.96
N ILE A 14 -9.63 5.99 8.00
CA ILE A 14 -10.03 5.71 9.39
C ILE A 14 -11.53 5.98 9.55
N VAL A 15 -12.28 4.96 9.98
CA VAL A 15 -13.73 5.05 10.25
C VAL A 15 -14.02 5.16 11.74
N GLU A 16 -13.18 4.58 12.60
CA GLU A 16 -13.33 4.66 14.06
C GLU A 16 -11.97 4.51 14.74
N GLN A 17 -11.76 5.17 15.87
CA GLN A 17 -10.52 5.10 16.64
C GLN A 17 -10.75 5.41 18.12
N VAL A 18 -9.91 4.87 19.00
CA VAL A 18 -9.87 5.26 20.43
C VAL A 18 -8.76 6.28 20.71
N PRO A 19 -8.83 7.03 21.83
CA PRO A 19 -7.72 7.87 22.29
C PRO A 19 -6.44 7.05 22.45
N GLN A 20 -5.32 7.64 22.05
CA GLN A 20 -4.01 7.03 22.24
C GLN A 20 -3.58 7.16 23.70
N PHE A 21 -2.74 6.22 24.16
CA PHE A 21 -2.21 6.22 25.53
C PHE A 21 -3.25 6.06 26.65
N GLU A 22 -4.48 5.67 26.31
CA GLU A 22 -5.56 5.38 27.25
C GLU A 22 -6.03 3.93 27.14
N THR A 23 -6.63 3.40 28.21
CA THR A 23 -7.26 2.08 28.20
C THR A 23 -8.70 2.21 27.73
N ALA A 24 -9.00 1.74 26.52
CA ALA A 24 -10.32 1.82 25.91
C ALA A 24 -10.61 0.57 25.05
N VAL A 25 -11.89 0.35 24.72
CA VAL A 25 -12.34 -0.72 23.82
C VAL A 25 -12.96 -0.12 22.57
N LEU A 26 -12.45 -0.50 21.40
CA LEU A 26 -13.00 -0.08 20.10
C LEU A 26 -14.05 -1.11 19.64
N ARG A 27 -15.27 -0.66 19.32
CA ARG A 27 -16.37 -1.51 18.81
C ARG A 27 -16.92 -0.95 17.51
N ALA A 28 -16.54 -1.57 16.39
CA ALA A 28 -16.99 -1.18 15.07
C ALA A 28 -17.82 -2.29 14.41
N GLU A 29 -18.82 -1.92 13.61
CA GLU A 29 -19.44 -2.81 12.64
C GLU A 29 -18.71 -2.69 11.30
N LEU A 30 -18.36 -3.83 10.70
CA LEU A 30 -17.61 -3.91 9.46
C LEU A 30 -18.41 -4.65 8.39
N THR A 31 -18.50 -4.05 7.20
CA THR A 31 -18.99 -4.77 6.02
C THR A 31 -17.80 -5.48 5.35
N PRO A 32 -17.85 -6.82 5.16
CA PRO A 32 -16.82 -7.54 4.42
C PRO A 32 -16.66 -7.00 3.00
N THR A 33 -15.45 -7.04 2.46
CA THR A 33 -15.19 -6.66 1.06
C THR A 33 -14.85 -7.87 0.21
N ASP A 34 -15.46 -7.93 -0.97
CA ASP A 34 -15.20 -8.92 -1.99
C ASP A 34 -14.45 -8.31 -3.17
N GLY A 35 -13.57 -9.09 -3.78
CA GLY A 35 -12.81 -8.70 -4.96
C GLY A 35 -11.30 -8.83 -4.79
N THR A 36 -10.57 -8.60 -5.87
CA THR A 36 -9.11 -8.73 -5.93
C THR A 36 -8.53 -7.44 -6.50
N THR A 37 -7.58 -6.81 -5.79
CA THR A 37 -6.88 -5.63 -6.30
C THR A 37 -5.81 -6.04 -7.32
N PRO A 38 -5.44 -5.19 -8.29
CA PRO A 38 -4.33 -5.49 -9.20
C PRO A 38 -3.04 -5.84 -8.46
N TYR A 39 -2.77 -5.16 -7.34
CA TYR A 39 -1.62 -5.48 -6.50
C TYR A 39 -1.72 -6.87 -5.85
N ARG A 40 -2.91 -7.32 -5.46
CA ARG A 40 -3.11 -8.69 -4.95
C ARG A 40 -2.85 -9.75 -6.02
N THR A 41 -3.17 -9.49 -7.28
CA THR A 41 -2.94 -10.43 -8.39
C THR A 41 -1.49 -10.43 -8.87
N PHE A 42 -0.93 -9.26 -9.16
CA PHE A 42 0.38 -9.14 -9.81
C PHE A 42 1.53 -8.90 -8.82
N GLY A 43 1.23 -8.52 -7.58
CA GLY A 43 2.23 -8.08 -6.61
C GLY A 43 3.05 -6.90 -7.13
N THR A 44 4.34 -6.90 -6.78
CA THR A 44 5.29 -5.87 -7.19
C THR A 44 5.91 -6.13 -8.57
N TRP A 45 5.58 -7.24 -9.24
CA TRP A 45 6.20 -7.65 -10.52
C TRP A 45 6.12 -6.60 -11.64
N PRO A 46 4.97 -5.94 -11.89
CA PRO A 46 4.89 -4.90 -12.92
C PRO A 46 5.88 -3.76 -12.69
N LEU A 47 6.11 -3.38 -11.43
CA LEU A 47 7.09 -2.35 -11.07
C LEU A 47 8.52 -2.82 -11.35
N TYR A 48 8.87 -4.05 -10.99
CA TYR A 48 10.20 -4.60 -11.28
C TYR A 48 10.47 -4.69 -12.78
N PHE A 49 9.48 -5.11 -13.56
CA PHE A 49 9.58 -5.10 -15.01
C PHE A 49 9.85 -3.69 -15.56
N TRP A 50 9.14 -2.68 -15.07
CA TRP A 50 9.36 -1.28 -15.47
C TRP A 50 10.75 -0.75 -15.12
N VAL A 51 11.24 -1.06 -13.91
CA VAL A 51 12.58 -0.69 -13.48
C VAL A 51 13.63 -1.37 -14.36
N ALA A 52 13.50 -2.68 -14.59
CA ALA A 52 14.43 -3.43 -15.43
C ALA A 52 14.45 -2.89 -16.86
N LEU A 53 13.28 -2.64 -17.46
CA LEU A 53 13.17 -2.04 -18.80
C LEU A 53 13.85 -0.66 -18.85
N SER A 54 13.61 0.20 -17.85
CA SER A 54 14.22 1.52 -17.78
C SER A 54 15.74 1.46 -17.70
N LEU A 55 16.28 0.51 -16.92
CA LEU A 55 17.73 0.29 -16.83
C LEU A 55 18.32 -0.25 -18.13
N MET A 56 17.63 -1.17 -18.81
CA MET A 56 18.06 -1.68 -20.12
C MET A 56 18.10 -0.56 -21.16
N LEU A 57 17.07 0.28 -21.21
CA LEU A 57 17.03 1.44 -22.11
C LEU A 57 18.16 2.44 -21.79
N ALA A 58 18.38 2.76 -20.51
CA ALA A 58 19.48 3.64 -20.10
C ALA A 58 20.86 3.08 -20.48
N TRP A 59 21.04 1.76 -20.44
CA TRP A 59 22.26 1.11 -20.89
C TRP A 59 22.43 1.19 -22.42
N TRP A 60 21.34 1.05 -23.17
CA TRP A 60 21.35 1.02 -24.64
C TRP A 60 21.45 2.40 -25.30
N LEU A 61 21.04 3.45 -24.60
CA LEU A 61 21.16 4.81 -25.12
C LEU A 61 22.65 5.19 -25.25
N PRO A 62 23.10 5.63 -26.42
CA PRO A 62 24.49 6.01 -26.63
C PRO A 62 24.83 7.17 -25.69
N ARG A 63 25.87 6.99 -24.88
CA ARG A 63 26.41 8.09 -24.08
C ARG A 63 26.99 9.11 -25.05
N LYS A 64 26.41 10.31 -25.10
CA LYS A 64 27.07 11.44 -25.75
C LYS A 64 28.39 11.66 -25.01
N LYS A 65 29.51 11.41 -25.71
CA LYS A 65 30.82 11.91 -25.30
C LYS A 65 30.80 13.40 -25.59
N ASP A 66 30.82 14.21 -24.53
CA ASP A 66 31.31 15.59 -24.63
C ASP A 66 32.81 15.57 -24.92
#